data_AF-A0A965V3B2-F1
#
_entry.id   AF-A0A965V3B2-F1
#
_cell.length_a   1.000
_cell.length_b   1.000
_cell.length_c   1.000
_cell.angle_alpha   90.00
_cell.angle_beta   90.00
_cell.angle_gamma   90.00
#
_symmetry.space_group_name_H-M   'P 1'
#
loop_
_entity.id
_entity.type
_entity.pdbx_description
1 polymer ?
#
loop_
_entity_poly.entity_id
_entity_poly.type
_entity_poly.pdbx_seq_one_letter_code
_entity_poly.pdbx_strand_id
1 'polypeptide(L)' 'MRDAGPSAKDDFEHVILLGDRTLLPSSNAFGPCFERRDVPATTISGGAQRASYEWVRIPSVPDSTCRKGN' A
#
# COMPACT_ATOMS: atom_id res chain seq x y z
N MET A 1 17.90 4.06 -22.87
CA MET A 1 17.06 4.47 -21.71
C MET A 1 15.63 4.50 -22.21
N ARG A 2 14.70 3.80 -21.56
CA ARG A 2 13.30 3.74 -21.96
C ARG A 2 12.54 4.66 -21.01
N ASP A 3 11.89 5.70 -21.53
CA ASP A 3 11.09 6.58 -20.68
C ASP A 3 9.91 5.80 -20.08
N ALA A 4 9.61 6.09 -18.81
CA ALA A 4 8.55 5.43 -18.04
C ALA A 4 7.12 5.81 -18.51
N GLY A 5 7.00 6.61 -19.57
CA GLY A 5 5.73 7.04 -20.16
C GLY A 5 5.04 8.16 -19.38
N PRO A 6 3.96 8.74 -19.95
CA PRO A 6 3.27 9.90 -19.35
C PRO A 6 2.66 9.62 -17.97
N SER A 7 2.17 8.40 -17.73
CA SER A 7 1.56 8.01 -16.45
C SER A 7 2.56 7.99 -15.30
N ALA A 8 3.81 7.59 -15.55
CA ALA A 8 4.84 7.58 -14.52
C ALA A 8 5.23 8.99 -14.06
N LYS A 9 5.15 9.99 -14.96
CA LYS A 9 5.37 11.39 -14.59
C LYS A 9 4.25 11.92 -13.69
N ASP A 10 3.00 11.62 -14.02
CA ASP A 10 1.84 12.00 -13.20
C ASP A 10 1.93 11.39 -11.80
N ASP A 11 2.20 10.09 -11.72
CA ASP A 11 2.34 9.40 -10.43
C ASP A 11 3.52 9.95 -9.62
N PHE A 12 4.66 10.25 -10.26
CA PHE A 12 5.78 10.87 -9.56
C PHE A 12 5.43 12.25 -9.00
N GLU A 13 4.77 13.10 -9.78
CA GLU A 13 4.35 14.44 -9.35
C GLU A 13 3.42 14.34 -8.13
N HIS A 14 2.36 13.56 -8.23
CA HIS A 14 1.31 13.50 -7.21
C HIS A 14 1.70 12.70 -5.96
N VAL A 15 2.48 11.64 -6.12
CA VAL A 15 2.90 10.79 -4.98
C VAL A 15 4.14 11.34 -4.29
N ILE A 16 5.14 11.84 -5.05
CA ILE A 16 6.45 12.21 -4.49
C ILE A 16 6.57 13.72 -4.27
N LEU A 17 6.21 14.55 -5.27
CA LEU A 17 6.44 16.00 -5.19
C LEU A 17 5.35 16.72 -4.41
N LEU A 18 4.09 16.44 -4.71
CA LEU A 18 2.94 17.06 -4.06
C LEU A 18 2.50 16.29 -2.82
N GLY A 19 2.69 14.96 -2.80
CA GLY A 19 2.23 14.09 -1.72
C GLY A 19 0.71 14.11 -1.52
N ASP A 20 -0.04 14.49 -2.56
CA ASP A 20 -1.50 14.58 -2.53
C ASP A 20 -2.18 13.25 -2.89
N ARG A 21 -1.42 12.30 -3.45
CA ARG A 21 -1.85 10.93 -3.74
C ARG A 21 -1.06 9.92 -2.92
N THR A 22 -1.74 8.87 -2.45
CA THR A 22 -1.10 7.74 -1.76
C THR A 22 -1.23 6.49 -2.62
N LEU A 23 -0.12 5.78 -2.81
CA LEU A 23 -0.13 4.47 -3.44
C LEU A 23 -0.71 3.46 -2.45
N LEU A 24 -1.85 2.88 -2.81
CA LEU A 24 -2.49 1.83 -2.03
C LEU A 24 -2.09 0.47 -2.61
N PRO A 25 -1.28 -0.34 -1.91
CA PRO A 25 -0.92 -1.66 -2.38
C PRO A 25 -2.17 -2.54 -2.53
N SER A 26 -2.09 -3.54 -3.41
CA SER A 26 -3.11 -4.58 -3.47
C SER A 26 -3.25 -5.26 -2.11
N SER A 27 -4.43 -5.80 -1.81
CA SER A 27 -4.69 -6.48 -0.53
C SER A 27 -3.74 -7.66 -0.28
N ASN A 28 -3.25 -8.29 -1.34
CA ASN A 28 -2.30 -9.40 -1.33
C ASN A 28 -0.82 -8.98 -1.48
N ALA A 29 -0.49 -7.69 -1.36
CA ALA A 29 0.87 -7.19 -1.59
C ALA A 29 1.95 -7.80 -0.67
N PHE A 30 1.56 -8.30 0.51
CA PHE A 30 2.48 -8.94 1.47
C PHE A 30 2.32 -10.47 1.52
N GLY A 31 1.82 -11.06 0.44
CA GLY A 31 1.67 -12.51 0.30
C GLY A 31 0.41 -13.07 0.97
N PRO A 32 0.23 -14.40 0.92
CA PRO A 32 -1.04 -15.05 1.28
C PRO A 32 -1.34 -15.08 2.78
N CYS A 33 -0.39 -14.64 3.62
CA CYS A 33 -0.52 -14.73 5.07
C CYS A 33 -1.09 -13.48 5.71
N PHE A 34 -1.25 -12.39 4.95
CA PHE A 34 -1.77 -11.15 5.47
C PHE A 34 -2.99 -10.73 4.67
N GLU A 35 -4.00 -10.25 5.39
CA GLU A 35 -5.12 -9.54 4.80
C GLU A 35 -5.04 -8.07 5.18
N ARG A 36 -5.37 -7.20 4.23
CA ARG A 36 -5.53 -5.77 4.50
C ARG A 36 -6.89 -5.54 5.13
N ARG A 37 -6.92 -4.80 6.24
CA ARG A 37 -8.13 -4.30 6.89
C ARG A 37 -8.14 -2.79 6.91
N ASP A 38 -9.31 -2.22 6.74
CA ASP A 38 -9.53 -0.79 6.89
C ASP A 38 -9.57 -0.47 8.39
N VAL A 39 -8.83 0.57 8.80
CA VAL A 39 -8.83 1.06 10.18
C VAL A 39 -9.18 2.56 10.18
N PRO A 40 -9.55 3.14 11.35
CA PRO A 40 -9.91 4.55 11.41
C PRO A 40 -8.86 5.44 10.75
N ALA A 41 -9.35 6.47 10.04
CA ALA A 41 -8.50 7.45 9.40
C ALA A 41 -7.54 8.09 10.41
N THR A 42 -6.30 8.32 9.98
CA THR A 42 -5.28 8.95 10.82
C THR A 42 -5.02 10.38 10.38
N THR A 43 -4.70 11.22 11.36
CA THR A 43 -4.25 12.59 11.11
C THR A 43 -2.79 12.55 10.66
N ILE A 44 -2.54 12.99 9.43
CA ILE A 44 -1.18 13.18 8.92
C ILE A 44 -0.68 14.60 9.19
N SER A 45 0.61 14.84 8.95
CA SER A 45 1.22 16.17 8.99
C SER A 45 0.37 17.18 8.22
N GLY A 46 0.08 18.33 8.84
CA GLY A 46 -0.82 19.35 8.28
C GLY A 46 -2.29 19.20 8.68
N GLY A 47 -2.63 18.25 9.58
CA GLY A 47 -3.97 18.14 10.17
C GLY A 47 -5.01 17.48 9.27
N ALA A 48 -4.62 17.01 8.08
CA ALA A 48 -5.50 16.30 7.18
C ALA A 48 -5.77 14.87 7.67
N GLN A 49 -7.01 14.41 7.50
CA GLN A 49 -7.35 13.00 7.69
C GLN A 49 -7.08 12.21 6.42
N ARG A 50 -6.54 11.00 6.58
CA ARG A 50 -6.27 10.05 5.48
C ARG A 50 -6.74 8.66 5.85
N ALA A 51 -7.22 7.91 4.86
CA ALA A 51 -7.58 6.52 5.03
C ALA A 51 -6.37 5.71 5.51
N SER A 52 -6.62 4.80 6.45
CA SER A 52 -5.59 3.99 7.10
C SER A 52 -5.90 2.53 6.93
N TYR A 53 -4.86 1.72 6.86
CA TYR A 53 -4.97 0.28 6.67
C TYR A 53 -3.97 -0.45 7.55
N GLU A 54 -4.35 -1.63 8.03
CA GLU A 54 -3.46 -2.56 8.72
C GLU A 54 -3.39 -3.88 7.95
N TRP A 55 -2.24 -4.55 8.02
CA TRP A 55 -2.08 -5.90 7.48
C TRP A 55 -2.05 -6.89 8.63
N VAL A 56 -3.10 -7.69 8.73
CA VAL A 56 -3.30 -8.63 9.82
C VAL A 56 -2.94 -10.04 9.36
N ARG A 57 -2.19 -10.75 10.22
CA ARG A 57 -1.85 -12.15 10.01
C ARG A 57 -3.12 -13.01 10.01
N ILE A 58 -3.35 -13.75 8.93
CA ILE A 58 -4.44 -14.73 8.83
C ILE A 58 -4.06 -15.97 9.66
N PRO A 59 -4.78 -16.29 10.75
CA PRO A 59 -4.39 -17.37 11.67
C PRO A 59 -4.48 -18.77 11.05
N SER A 60 -5.34 -18.95 10.05
CA SER A 60 -5.57 -20.24 9.39
C SER A 60 -4.51 -20.61 8.37
N VAL A 61 -3.63 -19.68 7.97
CA VAL A 61 -2.59 -19.93 6.96
C VAL A 61 -1.29 -20.31 7.67
N PRO A 62 -0.74 -21.52 7.45
CA PRO A 62 0.52 -21.94 8.09
C PRO A 62 1.73 -21.12 7.63
N ASP A 63 2.70 -20.90 8.52
CA ASP A 63 3.95 -20.17 8.23
C ASP A 63 4.73 -20.73 7.02
N SER A 64 4.68 -22.05 6.83
CA SER A 64 5.30 -22.74 5.69
C SER A 64 4.72 -22.32 4.34
N THR A 65 3.51 -21.74 4.33
CA THR A 65 2.84 -21.21 3.14
C THR A 65 3.23 -19.75 2.89
N CYS A 66 3.60 -19.00 3.92
CA CYS A 66 3.91 -17.57 3.81
C CYS A 66 5.14 -17.28 2.95
N ARG A 67 6.12 -18.18 2.93
CA ARG A 67 7.37 -18.01 2.18
C ARG A 67 7.32 -18.55 0.75
N LYS A 68 6.19 -19.11 0.31
CA LYS A 68 6.05 -19.67 -1.04
C LYS A 68 5.79 -18.62 -2.14
N GLY A 69 5.98 -17.33 -1.87
CA GLY A 69 5.79 -16.28 -2.88
C GLY A 69 6.82 -15.15 -2.74
N ASN A 70 7.90 -15.25 -3.52
CA ASN A 70 8.10 -14.47 -4.74
C ASN A 70 9.21 -15.10 -5.59
#